data_AF-A0A8B3JLY9-F1
#
_entry.id   AF-A0A8B3JLY9-F1
#
_cell.length_a   1.000
_cell.length_b   1.000
_cell.length_c   1.000
_cell.angle_alpha   90.00
_cell.angle_beta   90.00
_cell.angle_gamma   90.00
#
_symmetry.space_group_name_H-M   'P 1'
#
loop_
_entity.id
_entity.type
_entity.pdbx_description
1 polymer ?
#
loop_
_entity_poly.entity_id
_entity_poly.type
_entity_poly.pdbx_seq_one_letter_code
_entity_poly.pdbx_strand_id
1 'polypeptide(L)'
;MLKTMQKHGVTLAVFAAVLTGLTALVNALTKTTIEEQASKQQKALFDQVIPSDFYDNDLQKSCFVVDAPQLGKGPHRLFIARKGDKPVGAVMEATAPDGYSGAIQLLVGSDFSGTILGTRVTEHHETPGLGDKIETRLSDWILHFAGKVIHGEEDTAFAVKKDGGEFDQFTGATITPRAVVNAVKRAGLYAETLPAQINNLPACEE
;
A
#
# COMPACT_ATOMS: atom_id res chain seq x y z
N MET A 1 41.87 16.55 -39.82
CA MET A 1 40.92 15.59 -39.21
C MET A 1 40.74 15.82 -37.70
N LEU A 2 41.81 15.85 -36.90
CA LEU A 2 41.69 15.98 -35.42
C LEU A 2 40.96 17.25 -34.95
N LYS A 3 41.26 18.43 -35.53
CA LYS A 3 40.58 19.71 -35.20
C LYS A 3 39.07 19.69 -35.48
N THR A 4 38.65 19.00 -36.55
CA THR A 4 37.23 18.86 -36.91
C THR A 4 36.50 17.96 -35.94
N MET A 5 37.12 16.83 -35.54
CA MET A 5 36.59 15.94 -34.52
C MET A 5 36.48 16.62 -33.15
N GLN A 6 37.49 17.39 -32.75
CA GLN A 6 37.45 18.17 -31.50
C GLN A 6 36.33 19.21 -31.51
N LYS A 7 36.13 19.94 -32.62
CA LYS A 7 35.05 20.92 -32.74
C LYS A 7 33.67 20.27 -32.56
N HIS A 8 33.41 19.15 -33.24
CA HIS A 8 32.12 18.45 -33.11
C HIS A 8 31.93 17.85 -31.71
N GLY A 9 32.98 17.29 -31.11
CA GLY A 9 32.94 16.78 -29.74
C GLY A 9 32.62 17.87 -28.71
N VAL A 10 33.25 19.04 -28.82
CA VAL A 10 32.97 20.19 -27.95
C VAL A 10 31.55 20.72 -28.15
N THR A 11 31.10 20.85 -29.40
CA THR A 11 29.72 21.29 -29.68
C THR A 11 28.69 20.33 -29.08
N LEU A 12 28.91 19.02 -29.19
CA LEU A 12 28.04 18.01 -28.58
C LEU A 12 28.07 18.09 -27.05
N ALA A 13 29.24 18.24 -26.44
CA ALA A 13 29.40 18.36 -24.99
C ALA A 13 28.68 19.60 -24.43
N VAL A 14 28.81 20.74 -25.09
CA VAL A 14 28.10 21.98 -24.71
C VAL A 14 26.58 21.78 -24.84
N PHE A 15 26.12 21.20 -25.94
CA PHE A 15 24.70 20.96 -26.15
C PHE A 15 24.11 20.01 -25.10
N ALA A 16 24.84 18.92 -24.79
CA ALA A 16 24.47 18.00 -23.73
C ALA A 16 24.42 18.69 -22.35
N ALA A 17 25.43 19.49 -22.01
CA ALA A 17 25.47 20.23 -20.75
C ALA A 17 24.30 21.21 -20.61
N VAL A 18 23.95 21.92 -21.68
CA VAL A 18 22.80 22.84 -21.70
C VAL A 18 21.49 22.09 -21.51
N LEU A 19 21.26 21.00 -22.24
CA LEU A 19 20.04 20.20 -22.11
C LEU A 19 19.91 19.56 -20.73
N THR A 20 20.97 18.95 -20.21
CA THR A 20 20.98 18.38 -18.85
C THR A 20 20.75 19.46 -17.80
N GLY A 21 21.38 20.63 -17.94
CA GLY A 21 21.17 21.76 -17.04
C GLY A 21 19.73 22.28 -17.05
N LEU A 22 19.11 22.37 -18.23
CA LEU A 22 17.71 22.77 -18.35
C LEU A 22 16.77 21.73 -17.70
N THR A 23 16.99 20.44 -17.95
CA THR A 23 16.20 19.37 -17.31
C THR A 23 16.39 19.36 -15.79
N ALA A 24 17.61 19.57 -15.30
CA ALA A 24 17.88 19.66 -13.87
C ALA A 24 17.18 20.85 -13.22
N LEU A 25 17.13 22.01 -13.91
CA LEU A 25 16.40 23.18 -13.44
C LEU A 25 14.90 22.92 -13.37
N VAL A 26 14.31 22.32 -14.42
CA VAL A 26 12.90 21.95 -14.43
C VAL A 26 12.60 20.97 -13.29
N ASN A 27 13.45 19.96 -13.08
CA ASN A 27 13.31 19.01 -11.98
C ASN A 27 13.38 19.71 -10.60
N ALA A 28 14.34 20.62 -10.40
CA ALA A 28 14.48 21.36 -9.15
C ALA A 28 13.26 22.25 -8.86
N LEU A 29 12.71 22.92 -9.88
CA LEU A 29 11.52 23.76 -9.74
C LEU A 29 10.23 22.95 -9.57
N THR A 30 10.18 21.73 -10.08
CA THR A 30 8.96 20.88 -10.04
C THR A 30 8.96 19.92 -8.84
N LYS A 31 10.10 19.72 -8.17
CA LYS A 31 10.27 18.79 -7.05
C LYS A 31 9.23 19.01 -5.95
N THR A 32 9.03 20.24 -5.51
CA THR A 32 8.06 20.56 -4.44
C THR A 32 6.63 20.23 -4.84
N THR A 33 6.26 20.49 -6.09
CA THR A 33 4.92 20.18 -6.62
C THR A 33 4.71 18.67 -6.71
N ILE A 34 5.74 17.91 -7.10
CA ILE A 34 5.68 16.44 -7.15
C ILE A 34 5.48 15.87 -5.74
N GLU A 35 6.24 16.36 -4.76
CA GLU A 35 6.13 15.94 -3.36
C GLU A 35 4.74 16.26 -2.79
N GLU A 36 4.20 17.45 -3.06
CA GLU A 36 2.86 17.83 -2.60
C GLU A 36 1.76 16.96 -3.22
N GLN A 37 1.85 16.67 -4.52
CA GLN A 37 0.89 15.79 -5.20
C GLN A 37 1.01 14.34 -4.70
N ALA A 38 2.22 13.85 -4.47
CA ALA A 38 2.45 12.53 -3.91
C ALA A 38 1.85 12.39 -2.50
N SER A 39 2.06 13.40 -1.65
CA SER A 39 1.45 13.45 -0.31
C SER A 39 -0.09 13.48 -0.41
N LYS A 40 -0.68 14.29 -1.30
CA LYS A 40 -2.14 14.30 -1.49
C LYS A 40 -2.69 12.95 -1.96
N GLN A 41 -2.01 12.30 -2.90
CA GLN A 41 -2.44 10.99 -3.41
C GLN A 41 -2.34 9.92 -2.33
N GLN A 42 -1.26 9.90 -1.54
CA GLN A 42 -1.13 8.97 -0.43
C GLN A 42 -2.19 9.21 0.64
N LYS A 43 -2.45 10.48 1.00
CA LYS A 43 -3.53 10.83 1.93
C LYS A 43 -4.89 10.35 1.43
N ALA A 44 -5.19 10.56 0.16
CA ALA A 44 -6.42 10.06 -0.46
C ALA A 44 -6.55 8.53 -0.41
N LEU A 45 -5.44 7.78 -0.43
CA LEU A 45 -5.46 6.32 -0.22
C LEU A 45 -5.70 5.97 1.26
N PHE A 46 -5.11 6.72 2.18
CA PHE A 46 -5.31 6.51 3.62
C PHE A 46 -6.76 6.76 4.03
N ASP A 47 -7.37 7.84 3.53
CA ASP A 47 -8.76 8.19 3.81
C ASP A 47 -9.76 7.10 3.32
N GLN A 48 -9.33 6.19 2.44
CA GLN A 48 -10.15 5.05 1.98
C GLN A 48 -10.04 3.81 2.86
N VAL A 49 -9.00 3.69 3.69
CA VAL A 49 -8.74 2.51 4.51
C VAL A 49 -8.85 2.79 6.01
N ILE A 50 -8.76 4.05 6.42
CA ILE A 50 -8.94 4.46 7.81
C ILE A 50 -9.82 5.72 7.88
N PRO A 51 -10.94 5.70 8.63
CA PRO A 51 -11.79 6.87 8.79
C PRO A 51 -11.02 8.05 9.41
N SER A 52 -11.21 9.26 8.86
CA SER A 52 -10.52 10.47 9.33
C SER A 52 -10.80 10.80 10.80
N ASP A 53 -11.99 10.46 11.32
CA ASP A 53 -12.40 10.76 12.69
C ASP A 53 -11.79 9.78 13.73
N PHE A 54 -11.13 8.73 13.23
CA PHE A 54 -10.52 7.68 14.05
C PHE A 54 -9.20 8.14 14.68
N TYR A 55 -8.49 9.09 14.07
CA TYR A 55 -7.17 9.55 14.48
C TYR A 55 -7.05 11.08 14.37
N ASP A 56 -6.04 11.67 15.01
CA ASP A 56 -5.78 13.12 14.98
C ASP A 56 -4.33 13.50 14.64
N ASN A 57 -3.44 12.52 14.50
CA ASN A 57 -2.05 12.75 14.12
C ASN A 57 -1.86 12.87 12.59
N ASP A 58 -0.72 13.42 12.20
CA ASP A 58 -0.25 13.37 10.80
C ASP A 58 0.22 11.94 10.46
N LEU A 59 -0.67 11.16 9.85
CA LEU A 59 -0.45 9.74 9.58
C LEU A 59 0.75 9.51 8.63
N GLN A 60 0.97 10.41 7.67
CA GLN A 60 2.04 10.29 6.68
C GLN A 60 3.43 10.40 7.32
N LYS A 61 3.55 11.18 8.41
CA LYS A 61 4.79 11.31 9.20
C LYS A 61 5.02 10.17 10.19
N SER A 62 4.03 9.31 10.39
CA SER A 62 4.06 8.20 11.34
C SER A 62 4.49 6.89 10.64
N CYS A 63 5.44 6.99 9.72
CA CYS A 63 5.89 5.88 8.86
C CYS A 63 6.97 5.04 9.53
N PHE A 64 6.77 3.73 9.52
CA PHE A 64 7.73 2.73 9.98
C PHE A 64 7.92 1.65 8.92
N VAL A 65 9.09 1.02 8.92
CA VAL A 65 9.39 -0.10 8.02
C VAL A 65 9.46 -1.39 8.83
N VAL A 66 8.80 -2.44 8.34
CA VAL A 66 8.83 -3.76 8.97
C VAL A 66 9.10 -4.84 7.93
N ASP A 67 9.87 -5.85 8.32
CA ASP A 67 9.99 -7.10 7.55
C ASP A 67 9.22 -8.18 8.31
N ALA A 68 7.93 -8.27 8.00
CA ALA A 68 6.99 -9.17 8.66
C ALA A 68 6.44 -10.17 7.64
N PRO A 69 6.69 -11.49 7.78
CA PRO A 69 6.19 -12.51 6.87
C PRO A 69 4.67 -12.49 6.68
N GLN A 70 3.92 -11.99 7.67
CA GLN A 70 2.46 -11.82 7.64
C GLN A 70 2.03 -10.84 6.56
N LEU A 71 2.79 -9.76 6.36
CA LEU A 71 2.56 -8.74 5.34
C LEU A 71 3.11 -9.13 3.97
N GLY A 72 3.93 -10.18 3.87
CA GLY A 72 4.52 -10.66 2.62
C GLY A 72 6.04 -10.64 2.67
N LYS A 73 6.69 -10.96 1.54
CA LYS A 73 8.16 -10.99 1.47
C LYS A 73 8.71 -9.58 1.27
N GLY A 74 9.71 -9.22 2.09
CA GLY A 74 10.45 -7.96 1.96
C GLY A 74 9.94 -6.86 2.91
N PRO A 75 10.56 -5.68 2.87
CA PRO A 75 10.17 -4.56 3.72
C PRO A 75 8.82 -3.98 3.29
N HIS A 76 7.93 -3.80 4.25
CA HIS A 76 6.63 -3.15 4.10
C HIS A 76 6.58 -1.89 4.94
N ARG A 77 5.92 -0.85 4.42
CA ARG A 77 5.66 0.35 5.22
C ARG A 77 4.39 0.19 6.02
N LEU A 78 4.41 0.67 7.24
CA LEU A 78 3.23 0.83 8.07
C LEU A 78 3.16 2.24 8.64
N PHE A 79 1.94 2.71 8.86
CA PHE A 79 1.65 4.05 9.34
C PHE A 79 0.78 3.95 10.58
N ILE A 80 1.27 4.46 11.71
CA ILE A 80 0.54 4.35 12.98
C ILE A 80 -0.41 5.53 13.14
N ALA A 81 -1.71 5.22 13.26
CA ALA A 81 -2.76 6.16 13.58
C ALA A 81 -2.87 6.32 15.11
N ARG A 82 -2.85 7.56 15.57
CA ARG A 82 -2.92 7.95 16.99
C ARG A 82 -4.08 8.90 17.22
N LYS A 83 -4.67 8.81 18.41
CA LYS A 83 -5.65 9.75 18.94
C LYS A 83 -5.11 10.32 20.24
N GLY A 84 -4.65 11.56 20.19
CA GLY A 84 -3.73 12.12 21.17
C GLY A 84 -2.45 11.29 21.22
N ASP A 85 -2.03 10.90 22.42
CA ASP A 85 -0.82 10.09 22.62
C ASP A 85 -1.05 8.57 22.47
N LYS A 86 -2.29 8.13 22.22
CA LYS A 86 -2.63 6.71 22.19
C LYS A 86 -2.62 6.18 20.76
N PRO A 87 -1.87 5.11 20.46
CA PRO A 87 -1.98 4.41 19.19
C PRO A 87 -3.34 3.68 19.15
N VAL A 88 -4.13 3.95 18.10
CA VAL A 88 -5.49 3.43 17.93
C VAL A 88 -5.63 2.46 16.76
N GLY A 89 -4.76 2.58 15.75
CA GLY A 89 -4.72 1.65 14.62
C GLY A 89 -3.49 1.84 13.75
N ALA A 90 -3.43 1.07 12.67
CA ALA A 90 -2.36 1.13 11.69
C ALA A 90 -2.91 0.99 10.27
N VAL A 91 -2.25 1.66 9.34
CA VAL A 91 -2.38 1.43 7.90
C VAL A 91 -1.11 0.70 7.45
N MET A 92 -1.25 -0.49 6.89
CA MET A 92 -0.13 -1.36 6.53
C MET A 92 -0.15 -1.66 5.04
N GLU A 93 1.01 -1.58 4.41
CA GLU A 93 1.23 -2.21 3.11
C GLU A 93 1.32 -3.72 3.31
N ALA A 94 0.63 -4.47 2.45
CA ALA A 94 0.64 -5.92 2.46
C ALA A 94 0.67 -6.46 1.03
N THR A 95 1.42 -7.52 0.82
CA THR A 95 1.47 -8.27 -0.43
C THR A 95 0.70 -9.59 -0.26
N ALA A 96 -0.27 -9.83 -1.13
CA ALA A 96 -0.82 -11.16 -1.35
C ALA A 96 -0.02 -11.85 -2.47
N PRO A 97 0.88 -12.80 -2.16
CA PRO A 97 1.71 -13.45 -3.18
C PRO A 97 0.92 -14.44 -4.06
N ASP A 98 -0.24 -14.89 -3.58
CA ASP A 98 -1.02 -15.99 -4.15
C ASP A 98 -2.09 -15.53 -5.17
N GLY A 99 -1.95 -14.33 -5.74
CA GLY A 99 -2.83 -13.86 -6.81
C GLY A 99 -2.69 -14.73 -8.08
N TYR A 100 -3.72 -14.74 -8.92
CA TYR A 100 -3.75 -15.65 -10.08
C TYR A 100 -2.68 -15.30 -11.12
N SER A 101 -2.48 -14.00 -11.37
CA SER A 101 -1.55 -13.45 -12.35
C SER A 101 -0.31 -12.82 -11.70
N GLY A 102 -0.08 -13.07 -10.41
CA GLY A 102 1.06 -12.54 -9.66
C GLY A 102 0.67 -11.93 -8.32
N ALA A 103 1.63 -11.24 -7.71
CA ALA A 103 1.43 -10.60 -6.43
C ALA A 103 0.43 -9.43 -6.53
N ILE A 104 -0.41 -9.30 -5.50
CA ILE A 104 -1.37 -8.20 -5.35
C ILE A 104 -0.88 -7.33 -4.19
N GLN A 105 -0.69 -6.04 -4.44
CA GLN A 105 -0.34 -5.07 -3.41
C GLN A 105 -1.61 -4.46 -2.82
N LEU A 106 -1.66 -4.48 -1.49
CA LEU A 106 -2.80 -4.09 -0.69
C LEU A 106 -2.37 -3.03 0.31
N LEU A 107 -3.31 -2.17 0.65
CA LEU A 107 -3.26 -1.28 1.78
C LEU A 107 -4.37 -1.69 2.74
N VAL A 108 -4.02 -2.05 3.97
CA VAL A 108 -4.96 -2.56 4.97
C VAL A 108 -4.95 -1.64 6.18
N GLY A 109 -6.08 -1.01 6.46
CA GLY A 109 -6.32 -0.27 7.69
C GLY A 109 -6.96 -1.19 8.73
N SER A 110 -6.35 -1.28 9.91
CA SER A 110 -6.86 -2.07 11.04
C SER A 110 -6.71 -1.28 12.33
N ASP A 111 -7.66 -1.46 13.25
CA ASP A 111 -7.43 -1.10 14.64
C ASP A 111 -6.59 -2.19 15.35
N PHE A 112 -6.16 -1.90 16.57
CA PHE A 112 -5.37 -2.84 17.37
C PHE A 112 -6.21 -3.88 18.14
N SER A 113 -7.52 -3.91 17.92
CA SER A 113 -8.44 -4.91 18.47
C SER A 113 -8.82 -6.00 17.46
N GLY A 114 -8.22 -5.98 16.27
CA GLY A 114 -8.48 -6.94 15.19
C GLY A 114 -9.63 -6.52 14.26
N THR A 115 -10.16 -5.29 14.38
CA THR A 115 -11.16 -4.78 13.44
C THR A 115 -10.48 -4.21 12.21
N ILE A 116 -10.85 -4.73 11.03
CA ILE A 116 -10.47 -4.15 9.76
C ILE A 116 -11.29 -2.88 9.52
N LEU A 117 -10.62 -1.74 9.43
CA LEU A 117 -11.26 -0.44 9.18
C LEU A 117 -11.54 -0.26 7.68
N GLY A 118 -10.68 -0.80 6.82
CA GLY A 118 -10.84 -0.78 5.38
C GLY A 118 -9.65 -1.38 4.64
N THR A 119 -9.88 -1.75 3.38
CA THR A 119 -8.86 -2.36 2.52
C THR A 119 -8.90 -1.75 1.14
N ARG A 120 -7.72 -1.54 0.54
CA ARG A 120 -7.57 -1.04 -0.82
C ARG A 120 -6.54 -1.83 -1.59
N VAL A 121 -6.81 -2.10 -2.87
CA VAL A 121 -5.80 -2.63 -3.80
C VAL A 121 -5.02 -1.45 -4.38
N THR A 122 -3.70 -1.49 -4.27
CA THR A 122 -2.79 -0.48 -4.84
C THR A 122 -2.23 -0.93 -6.20
N GLU A 123 -1.96 -2.22 -6.37
CA GLU A 123 -1.43 -2.79 -7.61
C GLU A 123 -1.83 -4.27 -7.76
N HIS A 124 -2.14 -4.70 -8.99
CA HIS A 124 -2.35 -6.11 -9.34
C HIS A 124 -2.21 -6.34 -10.84
N HIS A 125 -2.10 -7.61 -11.24
CA HIS A 125 -2.00 -8.03 -12.65
C HIS A 125 -3.10 -9.01 -13.07
N GLU A 126 -4.16 -9.12 -12.26
CA GLU A 126 -5.26 -10.06 -12.46
C GLU A 126 -6.00 -9.85 -13.79
N THR A 127 -6.63 -10.93 -14.28
CA THR A 127 -7.32 -10.93 -15.58
C THR A 127 -8.50 -9.95 -15.62
N PRO A 128 -8.53 -9.00 -16.57
CA PRO A 128 -9.65 -8.07 -16.74
C PRO A 128 -11.00 -8.76 -16.94
N GLY A 129 -12.04 -8.26 -16.26
CA GLY A 129 -13.40 -8.81 -16.27
C GLY A 129 -13.62 -10.06 -15.40
N LEU A 130 -12.55 -10.63 -14.82
CA LEU A 130 -12.60 -11.81 -13.96
C LEU A 130 -12.13 -11.50 -12.53
N GLY A 131 -10.83 -11.23 -12.37
CA GLY A 131 -10.17 -11.03 -11.08
C GLY A 131 -9.99 -9.55 -10.68
N ASP A 132 -10.10 -8.64 -11.63
CA ASP A 132 -9.99 -7.18 -11.42
C ASP A 132 -11.13 -6.57 -10.60
N LYS A 133 -12.19 -7.33 -10.31
CA LYS A 133 -13.29 -6.94 -9.43
C LYS A 133 -12.88 -6.65 -7.97
N ILE A 134 -11.60 -6.86 -7.63
CA ILE A 134 -11.00 -6.37 -6.39
C ILE A 134 -10.78 -4.85 -6.38
N GLU A 135 -10.83 -4.20 -7.55
CA GLU A 135 -10.74 -2.75 -7.68
C GLU A 135 -12.09 -2.07 -7.44
N THR A 136 -12.13 -1.03 -6.60
CA THR A 136 -13.40 -0.32 -6.33
C THR A 136 -13.99 0.40 -7.54
N ARG A 137 -13.20 0.62 -8.61
CA ARG A 137 -13.75 1.21 -9.84
C ARG A 137 -14.68 0.24 -10.58
N LEU A 138 -14.60 -1.06 -10.27
CA LEU A 138 -15.36 -2.12 -10.91
C LEU A 138 -16.39 -2.75 -9.98
N SER A 139 -16.12 -2.81 -8.67
CA SER A 139 -16.97 -3.50 -7.70
C SER A 139 -16.66 -3.07 -6.26
N ASP A 140 -17.67 -3.06 -5.40
CA ASP A 140 -17.54 -2.73 -3.97
C ASP A 140 -17.04 -3.90 -3.11
N TRP A 141 -16.67 -5.03 -3.74
CA TRP A 141 -16.27 -6.26 -3.03
C TRP A 141 -15.18 -6.04 -1.97
N ILE A 142 -14.16 -5.24 -2.29
CA ILE A 142 -13.05 -4.94 -1.35
C ILE A 142 -13.49 -4.05 -0.17
N LEU A 143 -14.63 -3.37 -0.27
CA LEU A 143 -15.17 -2.56 0.83
C LEU A 143 -15.88 -3.40 1.89
N HIS A 144 -16.23 -4.66 1.58
CA HIS A 144 -16.92 -5.55 2.51
C HIS A 144 -16.03 -6.01 3.70
N PHE A 145 -14.73 -5.75 3.65
CA PHE A 145 -13.83 -5.97 4.77
C PHE A 145 -14.00 -4.94 5.88
N ALA A 146 -14.51 -3.74 5.57
CA ALA A 146 -14.66 -2.67 6.56
C ALA A 146 -15.65 -3.07 7.66
N GLY A 147 -15.24 -2.88 8.91
CA GLY A 147 -16.00 -3.22 10.11
C GLY A 147 -15.99 -4.70 10.50
N LYS A 148 -15.25 -5.56 9.78
CA LYS A 148 -15.11 -6.97 10.13
C LYS A 148 -14.05 -7.16 11.20
N VAL A 149 -14.35 -7.95 12.22
CA VAL A 149 -13.46 -8.26 13.34
C VAL A 149 -12.87 -9.65 13.14
N ILE A 150 -11.56 -9.77 13.26
CA ILE A 150 -10.86 -11.06 13.19
C ILE A 150 -10.85 -11.68 14.59
N HIS A 151 -11.36 -12.90 14.71
CA HIS A 151 -11.39 -13.66 15.95
C HIS A 151 -10.22 -14.66 16.04
N GLY A 152 -8.99 -14.17 15.89
CA GLY A 152 -7.76 -14.96 15.97
C GLY A 152 -7.40 -15.75 14.70
N GLU A 153 -6.32 -16.55 14.78
CA GLU A 153 -5.75 -17.24 13.61
C GLU A 153 -6.71 -18.30 13.02
N GLU A 154 -7.53 -18.94 13.85
CA GLU A 154 -8.46 -19.99 13.42
C GLU A 154 -9.80 -19.44 12.92
N ASP A 155 -9.96 -18.12 12.81
CA ASP A 155 -11.21 -17.51 12.36
C ASP A 155 -11.57 -17.96 10.94
N THR A 156 -12.61 -18.79 10.83
CA THR A 156 -13.09 -19.34 9.56
C THR A 156 -13.96 -18.34 8.79
N ALA A 157 -14.45 -17.27 9.43
CA ALA A 157 -15.25 -16.24 8.78
C ALA A 157 -14.43 -15.47 7.73
N PHE A 158 -13.14 -15.26 7.99
CA PHE A 158 -12.17 -14.70 7.04
C PHE A 158 -11.70 -15.73 6.00
N ALA A 159 -12.65 -16.21 5.21
CA ALA A 159 -12.43 -17.03 4.04
C ALA A 159 -13.48 -16.70 2.97
N VAL A 160 -13.28 -17.17 1.74
CA VAL A 160 -14.34 -17.09 0.73
C VAL A 160 -15.47 -18.06 1.08
N LYS A 161 -16.71 -17.76 0.68
CA LYS A 161 -17.90 -18.61 0.95
C LYS A 161 -17.73 -20.05 0.48
N LYS A 162 -17.01 -20.26 -0.63
CA LYS A 162 -16.67 -21.61 -1.12
C LYS A 162 -15.83 -22.42 -0.13
N ASP A 163 -15.05 -21.75 0.72
CA ASP A 163 -14.19 -22.34 1.74
C ASP A 163 -14.82 -22.26 3.15
N GLY A 164 -16.08 -21.83 3.24
CA GLY A 164 -16.83 -21.75 4.51
C GLY A 164 -16.83 -20.39 5.21
N GLY A 165 -16.24 -19.34 4.61
CA GLY A 165 -16.22 -17.99 5.19
C GLY A 165 -17.31 -17.07 4.67
N GLU A 166 -17.16 -15.77 4.91
CA GLU A 166 -18.19 -14.76 4.63
C GLU A 166 -18.03 -14.03 3.28
N PHE A 167 -16.85 -14.10 2.66
CA PHE A 167 -16.53 -13.28 1.49
C PHE A 167 -16.93 -13.95 0.17
N ASP A 168 -17.60 -13.23 -0.72
CA ASP A 168 -17.97 -13.79 -2.03
C ASP A 168 -16.74 -14.12 -2.88
N GLN A 169 -16.75 -15.26 -3.56
CA GLN A 169 -15.80 -15.56 -4.64
C GLN A 169 -16.29 -14.99 -5.98
N PHE A 170 -15.37 -14.77 -6.92
CA PHE A 170 -15.74 -14.41 -8.28
C PHE A 170 -15.97 -15.68 -9.12
N THR A 171 -17.07 -15.69 -9.88
CA THR A 171 -17.37 -16.77 -10.83
C THR A 171 -16.22 -16.90 -11.83
N GLY A 172 -15.58 -18.06 -11.88
CA GLY A 172 -14.43 -18.33 -12.75
C GLY A 172 -13.08 -17.78 -12.27
N ALA A 173 -13.03 -17.07 -11.14
CA ALA A 173 -11.79 -16.50 -10.58
C ALA A 173 -11.79 -16.57 -9.04
N THR A 174 -11.71 -17.78 -8.48
CA THR A 174 -11.70 -17.97 -7.00
C THR A 174 -10.32 -17.74 -6.35
N ILE A 175 -9.24 -17.79 -7.14
CA ILE A 175 -7.87 -17.61 -6.61
C ILE A 175 -7.65 -16.18 -6.10
N THR A 176 -8.07 -15.17 -6.88
CA THR A 176 -7.90 -13.75 -6.53
C THR A 176 -8.57 -13.37 -5.20
N PRO A 177 -9.88 -13.63 -4.99
CA PRO A 177 -10.55 -13.27 -3.75
C PRO A 177 -9.95 -14.00 -2.55
N ARG A 178 -9.59 -15.27 -2.72
CA ARG A 178 -8.94 -16.06 -1.66
C ARG A 178 -7.59 -15.46 -1.25
N ALA A 179 -6.77 -15.06 -2.22
CA ALA A 179 -5.47 -14.42 -1.95
C ALA A 179 -5.64 -13.12 -1.16
N VAL A 180 -6.60 -12.27 -1.55
CA VAL A 180 -6.86 -11.00 -0.88
C VAL A 180 -7.42 -11.23 0.54
N VAL A 181 -8.42 -12.10 0.72
CA VAL A 181 -8.99 -12.40 2.05
C VAL A 181 -7.90 -12.89 3.01
N ASN A 182 -7.06 -13.82 2.56
CA ASN A 182 -5.97 -14.35 3.37
C ASN A 182 -4.94 -13.28 3.75
N ALA A 183 -4.59 -12.38 2.82
CA ALA A 183 -3.65 -11.31 3.10
C ALA A 183 -4.22 -10.27 4.07
N VAL A 184 -5.49 -9.89 3.93
CA VAL A 184 -6.16 -8.99 4.88
C VAL A 184 -6.21 -9.61 6.28
N LYS A 185 -6.56 -10.90 6.38
CA LYS A 185 -6.56 -11.62 7.67
C LYS A 185 -5.18 -11.58 8.34
N ARG A 186 -4.11 -11.91 7.60
CA ARG A 186 -2.74 -11.88 8.15
C ARG A 186 -2.32 -10.48 8.58
N ALA A 187 -2.66 -9.45 7.80
CA ALA A 187 -2.36 -8.07 8.13
C ALA A 187 -3.09 -7.60 9.40
N GLY A 188 -4.39 -7.92 9.53
CA GLY A 188 -5.15 -7.58 10.74
C GLY A 188 -4.63 -8.28 12.00
N LEU A 189 -4.31 -9.57 11.91
CA LEU A 189 -3.68 -10.31 13.02
C LEU A 189 -2.31 -9.72 13.40
N TYR A 190 -1.53 -9.29 12.40
CA TYR A 190 -0.27 -8.61 12.66
C TYR A 190 -0.48 -7.27 13.36
N ALA A 191 -1.53 -6.52 13.01
CA ALA A 191 -1.86 -5.25 13.64
C ALA A 191 -2.05 -5.40 15.15
N GLU A 192 -2.73 -6.44 15.63
CA GLU A 192 -2.91 -6.72 17.06
C GLU A 192 -1.58 -6.85 17.83
N THR A 193 -0.50 -7.25 17.15
CA THR A 193 0.83 -7.39 17.76
C THR A 193 1.64 -6.09 17.78
N LEU A 194 1.25 -5.11 16.96
CA LEU A 194 1.99 -3.85 16.79
C LEU A 194 2.10 -3.01 18.07
N PRO A 195 1.07 -2.84 18.93
CA PRO A 195 1.18 -1.99 20.12
C PRO A 195 2.38 -2.27 21.01
N ALA A 196 2.79 -3.54 21.12
CA ALA A 196 3.95 -3.96 21.89
C ALA A 196 5.30 -3.65 21.20
N GLN A 197 5.30 -3.50 19.88
CA GLN A 197 6.49 -3.38 19.04
C GLN A 197 6.75 -1.97 18.52
N ILE A 198 5.73 -1.08 18.48
CA ILE A 198 5.80 0.26 17.88
C ILE A 198 7.06 1.04 18.28
N ASN A 199 7.47 0.98 19.55
CA ASN A 199 8.62 1.74 20.06
C ASN A 199 9.98 1.22 19.55
N ASN A 200 10.03 0.03 18.97
CA ASN A 200 11.24 -0.62 18.47
C ASN A 200 11.30 -0.66 16.94
N LEU A 201 10.28 -0.14 16.24
CA LEU A 201 10.25 -0.16 14.79
C LEU A 201 11.14 0.94 14.21
N PRO A 202 11.93 0.65 13.15
CA PRO A 202 12.68 1.69 12.47
C PRO A 202 11.71 2.61 11.72
N ALA A 203 11.90 3.92 11.86
CA ALA A 203 11.18 4.90 11.07
C ALA A 203 11.57 4.79 9.59
N CYS A 204 10.65 5.13 8.68
CA CYS A 204 10.98 5.26 7.26
C CYS A 204 12.02 6.36 7.09
N GLU A 205 13.13 6.06 6.40
CA GLU A 205 14.10 7.09 6.01
C GLU A 205 13.44 8.08 5.03
N GLU A 206 13.69 9.39 5.21
CA GLU A 206 13.27 10.47 4.30
C GLU A 206 14.08 10.49 2.99
#